data_AF-A0A8T5DDU6-F1
#
_entry.id   AF-A0A8T5DDU6-F1
#
_cell.length_a   1.000
_cell.length_b   1.000
_cell.length_c   1.000
_cell.angle_alpha   90.00
_cell.angle_beta   90.00
_cell.angle_gamma   90.00
#
_symmetry.space_group_name_H-M   'P 1'
#
loop_
_entity.id
_entity.type
_entity.pdbx_description
1 polymer ?
#
loop_
_entity_poly.entity_id
_entity_poly.type
_entity_poly.pdbx_seq_one_letter_code
_entity_poly.pdbx_strand_id
1 'polypeptide(L)'
;MVHKDIFEKEFMNLVLSSKRSNYFINQNSNLVPIVLNNSFSFEDFLVFNMGNNCNLILPPCNLIVNNTIKIRDLKNVCFTGSIENNSIRTNVFLNGGHSLFEIINSENILFQNLNLIGPHSYFKESVGIMFKHCDSVRVNRCNIKNFGRSGIEFFYSNGLVNQSIISFSLMKDTSGWKNDLGTRKNMGYGVNVNSSQVKVSRSLIEKCSHAIASSGINVHYNFTTNLVRQCGLNLLPFGDLELNGHAIDTHANHEGTFHIARNLIYKTNVGIWLRGGNGSVEDNYFINCNEGVRVGPTYSEYNNLLKLGQPSKRQSVNFSENYFDDIFEDKKITLVNYDS
;
A
#
# COMPACT_ATOMS: atom_id res chain seq x y z
N MET A 1 -36.77 -22.39 21.51
CA MET A 1 -35.59 -23.09 20.93
C MET A 1 -36.00 -23.85 19.67
N VAL A 2 -36.66 -23.18 18.71
CA VAL A 2 -37.31 -23.81 17.52
C VAL A 2 -37.03 -23.02 16.22
N HIS A 3 -36.18 -21.98 16.24
CA HIS A 3 -35.94 -21.10 15.08
C HIS A 3 -34.63 -21.37 14.31
N LYS A 4 -33.73 -22.21 14.83
CA LYS A 4 -32.47 -22.54 14.15
C LYS A 4 -32.69 -23.56 13.04
N ASP A 5 -33.52 -24.57 13.33
CA ASP A 5 -33.75 -25.70 12.42
C ASP A 5 -34.58 -25.33 11.20
N ILE A 6 -35.45 -24.31 11.30
CA ILE A 6 -36.25 -23.81 10.16
C ILE A 6 -35.36 -22.99 9.21
N PHE A 7 -34.49 -22.13 9.75
CA PHE A 7 -33.56 -21.34 8.94
C PHE A 7 -32.55 -22.23 8.19
N GLU A 8 -31.99 -23.23 8.86
CA GLU A 8 -31.07 -24.19 8.23
C GLU A 8 -31.77 -25.01 7.14
N LYS A 9 -33.03 -25.40 7.36
CA LYS A 9 -33.78 -26.22 6.40
C LYS A 9 -34.26 -25.43 5.18
N GLU A 10 -34.68 -24.18 5.34
CA GLU A 10 -35.03 -23.30 4.22
C GLU A 10 -33.78 -22.86 3.43
N PHE A 11 -32.66 -22.61 4.12
CA PHE A 11 -31.38 -22.30 3.49
C PHE A 11 -30.84 -23.49 2.68
N MET A 12 -30.90 -24.71 3.21
CA MET A 12 -30.46 -25.92 2.50
C MET A 12 -31.36 -26.26 1.29
N ASN A 13 -32.66 -25.97 1.36
CA ASN A 13 -33.54 -26.13 0.20
C ASN A 13 -33.26 -25.11 -0.91
N LEU A 14 -32.88 -23.88 -0.55
CA LEU A 14 -32.41 -22.88 -1.50
C LEU A 14 -31.12 -23.36 -2.21
N VAL A 15 -30.19 -23.95 -1.44
CA VAL A 15 -28.90 -24.49 -1.91
C VAL A 15 -29.06 -25.67 -2.87
N LEU A 16 -30.05 -26.54 -2.68
CA LEU A 16 -30.26 -27.74 -3.50
C LEU A 16 -31.08 -27.51 -4.78
N SER A 17 -31.84 -26.40 -4.86
CA SER A 17 -32.67 -26.10 -6.05
C SER A 17 -31.91 -25.40 -7.19
N SER A 18 -30.75 -24.79 -6.94
CA SER A 18 -29.96 -24.12 -7.98
C SER A 18 -28.99 -25.10 -8.62
N LYS A 19 -29.31 -25.59 -9.82
CA LYS A 19 -28.49 -26.51 -10.64
C LYS A 19 -27.13 -25.96 -11.12
N ARG A 20 -26.57 -24.92 -10.49
CA ARG A 20 -25.25 -24.33 -10.80
C ARG A 20 -24.59 -23.69 -9.58
N SER A 21 -24.40 -24.42 -8.48
CA SER A 21 -23.73 -23.85 -7.32
C SER A 21 -22.89 -24.88 -6.57
N ASN A 22 -21.58 -24.65 -6.54
CA ASN A 22 -20.68 -25.31 -5.60
C ASN A 22 -20.59 -24.44 -4.35
N TYR A 23 -21.28 -24.84 -3.28
CA TYR A 23 -21.09 -24.30 -1.94
C TYR A 23 -20.14 -25.19 -1.15
N PHE A 24 -19.31 -24.61 -0.29
CA PHE A 24 -18.64 -25.37 0.77
C PHE A 24 -18.89 -24.72 2.13
N ILE A 25 -19.68 -25.43 2.95
CA ILE A 25 -19.67 -25.29 4.40
C ILE A 25 -18.59 -26.25 4.89
N ASN A 26 -17.58 -25.77 5.60
CA ASN A 26 -16.75 -26.66 6.40
C ASN A 26 -16.97 -26.38 7.88
N GLN A 27 -17.88 -27.15 8.46
CA GLN A 27 -17.92 -27.40 9.89
C GLN A 27 -16.83 -28.44 10.20
N ASN A 28 -15.58 -28.01 10.34
CA ASN A 28 -14.59 -28.61 11.26
C ASN A 28 -13.21 -27.98 11.10
N SER A 29 -12.61 -27.73 12.25
CA SER A 29 -11.24 -27.28 12.46
C SER A 29 -10.24 -28.25 11.81
N ASN A 30 -9.73 -27.89 10.64
CA ASN A 30 -8.39 -28.18 10.12
C ASN A 30 -8.17 -27.33 8.86
N LEU A 31 -7.15 -26.47 8.88
CA LEU A 31 -6.85 -25.49 7.83
C LEU A 31 -6.42 -26.18 6.53
N VAL A 32 -7.38 -26.47 5.66
CA VAL A 32 -7.12 -26.84 4.25
C VAL A 32 -7.07 -25.54 3.42
N PRO A 33 -5.99 -25.29 2.65
CA PRO A 33 -5.92 -24.11 1.78
C PRO A 33 -6.99 -24.20 0.67
N ILE A 34 -7.78 -23.13 0.50
CA ILE A 34 -8.71 -22.99 -0.63
C ILE A 34 -7.89 -22.43 -1.79
N VAL A 35 -7.64 -23.26 -2.81
CA VAL A 35 -6.87 -22.89 -3.99
C VAL A 35 -7.82 -22.48 -5.12
N LEU A 36 -7.82 -21.20 -5.49
CA LEU A 36 -8.62 -20.69 -6.60
C LEU A 36 -7.84 -20.76 -7.91
N ASN A 37 -7.77 -21.94 -8.53
CA ASN A 37 -7.15 -22.17 -9.84
C ASN A 37 -8.06 -21.69 -10.98
N ASN A 38 -8.06 -20.38 -11.28
CA ASN A 38 -8.36 -19.74 -12.59
C ASN A 38 -8.47 -18.22 -12.40
N SER A 39 -8.41 -17.45 -13.49
CA SER A 39 -8.85 -16.04 -13.51
C SER A 39 -10.37 -16.03 -13.32
N PHE A 40 -10.80 -16.00 -12.07
CA PHE A 40 -12.22 -15.88 -11.74
C PHE A 40 -12.69 -14.45 -12.03
N SER A 41 -13.72 -14.30 -12.85
CA SER A 41 -14.66 -13.21 -12.65
C SER A 41 -15.39 -13.48 -11.33
N PHE A 42 -15.73 -12.44 -10.59
CA PHE A 42 -16.41 -12.53 -9.29
C PHE A 42 -17.83 -13.15 -9.34
N GLU A 43 -18.21 -13.75 -10.47
CA GLU A 43 -19.50 -14.44 -10.66
C GLU A 43 -19.54 -15.83 -9.99
N ASP A 44 -18.38 -16.43 -9.67
CA ASP A 44 -18.27 -17.80 -9.14
C ASP A 44 -18.02 -17.90 -7.62
N PHE A 45 -17.83 -16.78 -6.92
CA PHE A 45 -17.96 -16.74 -5.46
C PHE A 45 -19.38 -16.32 -5.13
N LEU A 46 -19.93 -16.80 -4.00
CA LEU A 46 -21.01 -16.08 -3.35
C LEU A 46 -20.47 -14.76 -2.81
N VAL A 47 -20.31 -13.82 -3.73
CA VAL A 47 -20.64 -12.44 -3.52
C VAL A 47 -22.13 -12.49 -3.18
N PHE A 48 -22.50 -12.01 -2.00
CA PHE A 48 -23.83 -11.41 -1.89
C PHE A 48 -23.82 -10.19 -2.81
N ASN A 49 -23.96 -10.41 -4.12
CA ASN A 49 -24.17 -9.36 -5.08
C ASN A 49 -25.64 -8.95 -4.94
N MET A 50 -25.95 -8.35 -3.79
CA MET A 50 -27.25 -7.78 -3.50
C MET A 50 -27.26 -6.37 -4.11
N GLY A 51 -27.34 -6.32 -5.46
CA GLY A 51 -27.30 -5.08 -6.23
C GLY A 51 -25.90 -4.46 -6.26
N ASN A 52 -25.78 -3.18 -5.92
CA ASN A 52 -24.52 -2.42 -6.04
C ASN A 52 -23.51 -2.69 -4.91
N ASN A 53 -23.51 -3.88 -4.31
CA ASN A 53 -22.77 -4.18 -3.08
C ASN A 53 -21.95 -5.48 -3.22
N CYS A 54 -20.72 -5.47 -2.69
CA CYS A 54 -19.89 -6.65 -2.52
C CYS A 54 -19.46 -6.71 -1.06
N ASN A 55 -20.00 -7.64 -0.27
CA ASN A 55 -19.61 -7.85 1.12
C ASN A 55 -19.11 -9.29 1.30
N LEU A 56 -17.83 -9.43 1.64
CA LEU A 56 -17.17 -10.70 1.90
C LEU A 56 -16.62 -10.72 3.33
N ILE A 57 -17.22 -11.56 4.17
CA ILE A 57 -16.72 -11.87 5.51
C ILE A 57 -16.02 -13.22 5.42
N LEU A 58 -14.71 -13.21 5.61
CA LEU A 58 -13.88 -14.40 5.48
C LEU A 58 -13.63 -15.04 6.86
N PRO A 59 -13.89 -16.35 7.03
CA PRO A 59 -13.53 -17.07 8.24
C PRO A 59 -12.00 -17.20 8.38
N PRO A 60 -11.50 -17.77 9.48
CA PRO A 60 -10.11 -18.21 9.59
C PRO A 60 -9.76 -19.16 8.43
N CYS A 61 -8.94 -18.71 7.49
CA CYS A 61 -8.63 -19.49 6.29
C CYS A 61 -7.34 -19.02 5.58
N ASN A 62 -6.84 -19.89 4.70
CA ASN A 62 -5.82 -19.56 3.71
C ASN A 62 -6.47 -19.59 2.33
N LEU A 63 -6.61 -18.43 1.70
CA LEU A 63 -7.14 -18.26 0.36
C LEU A 63 -5.98 -18.03 -0.61
N ILE A 64 -5.82 -18.91 -1.60
CA ILE A 64 -4.83 -18.72 -2.67
C ILE A 64 -5.52 -18.17 -3.90
N VAL A 65 -5.07 -17.00 -4.34
CA VAL A 65 -5.57 -16.25 -5.48
C VAL A 65 -4.54 -16.35 -6.60
N ASN A 66 -4.87 -17.11 -7.64
CA ASN A 66 -3.96 -17.30 -8.76
C ASN A 66 -3.96 -16.15 -9.78
N ASN A 67 -4.94 -15.25 -9.72
CA ASN A 67 -5.08 -14.10 -10.60
C ASN A 67 -5.74 -12.93 -9.87
N THR A 68 -5.49 -11.70 -10.33
CA THR A 68 -6.03 -10.48 -9.72
C THR A 68 -7.53 -10.55 -9.47
N ILE A 69 -7.96 -10.30 -8.23
CA ILE A 69 -9.35 -10.07 -7.90
C ILE A 69 -9.74 -8.67 -8.38
N LYS A 70 -10.67 -8.60 -9.34
CA LYS A 70 -11.08 -7.35 -9.95
C LYS A 70 -12.51 -7.00 -9.60
N ILE A 71 -12.72 -5.77 -9.12
CA ILE A 71 -14.03 -5.26 -8.69
C ILE A 71 -14.22 -3.89 -9.33
N ARG A 72 -15.37 -3.67 -9.95
CA ARG A 72 -15.66 -2.41 -10.63
C ARG A 72 -17.09 -1.93 -10.37
N ASP A 73 -17.25 -0.61 -10.35
CA ASP A 73 -18.54 0.08 -10.45
C ASP A 73 -19.53 -0.33 -9.33
N LEU A 74 -19.02 -0.53 -8.10
CA LEU A 74 -19.82 -0.89 -6.92
C LEU A 74 -19.90 0.24 -5.89
N LYS A 75 -21.06 0.35 -5.22
CA LYS A 75 -21.33 1.37 -4.21
C LYS A 75 -20.87 1.03 -2.81
N ASN A 76 -20.75 -0.25 -2.49
CA ASN A 76 -20.21 -0.70 -1.21
C ASN A 76 -19.36 -1.94 -1.45
N VAL A 77 -18.11 -1.91 -0.98
CA VAL A 77 -17.18 -3.02 -1.12
C VAL A 77 -16.54 -3.30 0.23
N CYS A 78 -16.83 -4.45 0.84
CA CYS A 78 -16.31 -4.80 2.15
C CYS A 78 -15.63 -6.16 2.11
N PHE A 79 -14.36 -6.20 2.51
CA PHE A 79 -13.60 -7.41 2.78
C PHE A 79 -13.17 -7.40 4.23
N THR A 80 -13.79 -8.26 5.04
CA THR A 80 -13.47 -8.37 6.46
C THR A 80 -12.98 -9.77 6.78
N GLY A 81 -11.77 -9.88 7.31
CA GLY A 81 -11.24 -11.14 7.82
C GLY A 81 -11.51 -11.35 9.31
N SER A 82 -11.22 -12.56 9.74
CA SER A 82 -11.42 -13.02 11.11
C SER A 82 -10.28 -12.63 12.05
N ILE A 83 -10.63 -12.35 13.30
CA ILE A 83 -9.69 -12.16 14.42
C ILE A 83 -9.94 -13.26 15.45
N GLU A 84 -8.86 -13.89 15.91
CA GLU A 84 -8.88 -14.76 17.08
C GLU A 84 -7.69 -14.41 17.98
N ASN A 85 -7.91 -14.30 19.29
CA ASN A 85 -6.85 -13.97 20.26
C ASN A 85 -6.01 -12.75 19.83
N ASN A 86 -6.70 -11.68 19.39
CA ASN A 86 -6.10 -10.44 18.87
C ASN A 86 -5.20 -10.61 17.63
N SER A 87 -5.21 -11.77 16.97
CA SER A 87 -4.44 -12.05 15.77
C SER A 87 -5.35 -12.23 14.55
N ILE A 88 -4.96 -11.67 13.41
CA ILE A 88 -5.66 -11.87 12.13
C ILE A 88 -5.45 -13.31 11.66
N ARG A 89 -6.53 -14.01 11.34
CA ARG A 89 -6.50 -15.43 10.92
C ARG A 89 -6.84 -15.67 9.45
N THR A 90 -7.29 -14.65 8.74
CA THR A 90 -7.59 -14.74 7.31
C THR A 90 -6.37 -14.31 6.51
N ASN A 91 -5.78 -15.27 5.77
CA ASN A 91 -4.65 -15.05 4.88
C ASN A 91 -5.10 -15.14 3.42
N VAL A 92 -4.76 -14.14 2.61
CA VAL A 92 -5.02 -14.13 1.18
C VAL A 92 -3.68 -14.01 0.45
N PHE A 93 -3.32 -15.06 -0.28
CA PHE A 93 -2.06 -15.20 -0.99
C PHE A 93 -2.25 -14.91 -2.46
N LEU A 94 -1.41 -14.05 -3.03
CA LEU A 94 -1.31 -13.88 -4.46
C LEU A 94 -0.26 -14.87 -5.01
N ASN A 95 -0.68 -15.77 -5.87
CA ASN A 95 0.21 -16.74 -6.54
C ASN A 95 0.50 -16.35 -8.00
N GLY A 96 -0.44 -15.66 -8.67
CA GLY A 96 -0.28 -15.14 -10.04
C GLY A 96 -1.02 -13.80 -10.22
N GLY A 97 -0.90 -13.14 -11.38
CA GLY A 97 -1.41 -11.76 -11.59
C GLY A 97 -0.51 -10.60 -11.11
N HIS A 98 -0.87 -9.36 -11.47
CA HIS A 98 -0.12 -8.14 -11.15
C HIS A 98 -0.57 -7.47 -9.84
N SER A 99 -1.82 -7.67 -9.43
CA SER A 99 -2.34 -7.10 -8.17
C SER A 99 -3.12 -8.19 -7.44
N LEU A 100 -3.15 -8.19 -6.10
CA LEU A 100 -4.06 -9.10 -5.39
C LEU A 100 -5.50 -8.61 -5.52
N PHE A 101 -5.73 -7.32 -5.26
CA PHE A 101 -6.99 -6.65 -5.50
C PHE A 101 -6.80 -5.46 -6.45
N GLU A 102 -7.69 -5.33 -7.44
CA GLU A 102 -7.85 -4.14 -8.29
C GLU A 102 -9.30 -3.67 -8.22
N ILE A 103 -9.51 -2.52 -7.55
CA ILE A 103 -10.82 -1.90 -7.34
C ILE A 103 -10.89 -0.64 -8.21
N ILE A 104 -11.95 -0.51 -9.01
CA ILE A 104 -12.08 0.55 -10.02
C ILE A 104 -13.46 1.20 -9.92
N ASN A 105 -13.54 2.53 -9.92
CA ASN A 105 -14.81 3.27 -9.95
C ASN A 105 -15.80 2.86 -8.84
N SER A 106 -15.30 2.55 -7.65
CA SER A 106 -16.14 2.09 -6.54
C SER A 106 -16.07 3.07 -5.36
N GLU A 107 -17.13 3.08 -4.55
CA GLU A 107 -17.25 3.90 -3.35
C GLU A 107 -17.51 3.05 -2.09
N ASN A 108 -17.35 3.66 -0.91
CA ASN A 108 -17.54 3.03 0.40
C ASN A 108 -16.82 1.68 0.52
N ILE A 109 -15.50 1.71 0.39
CA ILE A 109 -14.66 0.51 0.36
C ILE A 109 -14.02 0.27 1.72
N LEU A 110 -14.13 -0.94 2.26
CA LEU A 110 -13.51 -1.37 3.51
C LEU A 110 -12.70 -2.65 3.30
N PHE A 111 -11.41 -2.60 3.60
CA PHE A 111 -10.57 -3.77 3.84
C PHE A 111 -10.20 -3.79 5.31
N GLN A 112 -10.55 -4.88 6.02
CA GLN A 112 -10.33 -4.95 7.45
C GLN A 112 -9.90 -6.34 7.92
N ASN A 113 -8.90 -6.39 8.82
CA ASN A 113 -8.45 -7.62 9.48
C ASN A 113 -8.01 -8.71 8.49
N LEU A 114 -7.17 -8.36 7.51
CA LEU A 114 -6.69 -9.30 6.49
C LEU A 114 -5.17 -9.37 6.49
N ASN A 115 -4.62 -10.58 6.35
CA ASN A 115 -3.23 -10.78 5.96
C ASN A 115 -3.17 -10.94 4.44
N LEU A 116 -2.66 -9.94 3.73
CA LEU A 116 -2.46 -9.96 2.28
C LEU A 116 -1.00 -10.26 1.98
N ILE A 117 -0.73 -11.32 1.23
CA ILE A 117 0.61 -11.87 1.07
C ILE A 117 0.91 -12.01 -0.42
N GLY A 118 1.89 -11.25 -0.89
CA GLY A 118 2.33 -11.28 -2.29
C GLY A 118 3.18 -12.51 -2.63
N PRO A 119 3.44 -12.76 -3.92
CA PRO A 119 4.23 -13.90 -4.43
C PRO A 119 5.73 -13.77 -4.17
N HIS A 120 6.11 -13.00 -3.14
CA HIS A 120 7.47 -12.56 -2.79
C HIS A 120 7.99 -11.40 -3.64
N SER A 121 8.56 -10.39 -2.97
CA SER A 121 8.79 -9.03 -3.52
C SER A 121 9.78 -8.96 -4.68
N TYR A 122 10.60 -9.99 -4.86
CA TYR A 122 11.71 -10.01 -5.82
C TYR A 122 11.37 -10.57 -7.19
N PHE A 123 10.23 -11.25 -7.33
CA PHE A 123 9.94 -12.04 -8.53
C PHE A 123 8.98 -11.36 -9.49
N LYS A 124 8.18 -10.39 -9.01
CA LYS A 124 7.08 -9.83 -9.79
C LYS A 124 6.73 -8.42 -9.38
N GLU A 125 6.55 -7.56 -10.39
CA GLU A 125 5.86 -6.28 -10.26
C GLU A 125 4.43 -6.57 -9.77
N SER A 126 4.26 -6.55 -8.44
CA SER A 126 3.05 -6.99 -7.77
C SER A 126 2.57 -5.94 -6.77
N VAL A 127 1.25 -5.73 -6.74
CA VAL A 127 0.57 -4.78 -5.84
C VAL A 127 -0.36 -5.53 -4.90
N GLY A 128 -0.39 -5.14 -3.62
CA GLY A 128 -1.35 -5.70 -2.67
C GLY A 128 -2.77 -5.27 -3.01
N ILE A 129 -3.07 -3.99 -2.85
CA ILE A 129 -4.37 -3.43 -3.21
C ILE A 129 -4.18 -2.21 -4.11
N MET A 130 -4.90 -2.19 -5.23
CA MET A 130 -4.88 -1.08 -6.18
C MET A 130 -6.27 -0.45 -6.25
N PHE A 131 -6.36 0.83 -5.94
CA PHE A 131 -7.57 1.65 -6.05
C PHE A 131 -7.44 2.61 -7.23
N LYS A 132 -8.42 2.61 -8.13
CA LYS A 132 -8.49 3.52 -9.29
C LYS A 132 -9.84 4.23 -9.31
N HIS A 133 -9.83 5.56 -9.29
CA HIS A 133 -11.06 6.36 -9.32
C HIS A 133 -12.06 5.94 -8.21
N CYS A 134 -11.54 5.63 -7.02
CA CYS A 134 -12.34 5.14 -5.90
C CYS A 134 -12.52 6.24 -4.86
N ASP A 135 -13.71 6.30 -4.25
CA ASP A 135 -14.00 7.25 -3.18
C ASP A 135 -14.28 6.54 -1.85
N SER A 136 -14.04 7.24 -0.74
CA SER A 136 -14.32 6.72 0.61
C SER A 136 -13.68 5.34 0.90
N VAL A 137 -12.40 5.17 0.57
CA VAL A 137 -11.63 3.95 0.84
C VAL A 137 -11.13 3.90 2.29
N ARG A 138 -11.24 2.75 2.94
CA ARG A 138 -10.66 2.46 4.25
C ARG A 138 -9.93 1.13 4.26
N VAL A 139 -8.64 1.15 4.55
CA VAL A 139 -7.83 -0.04 4.83
C VAL A 139 -7.45 0.01 6.31
N ASN A 140 -7.98 -0.92 7.11
CA ASN A 140 -7.88 -0.85 8.57
C ASN A 140 -7.42 -2.18 9.17
N ARG A 141 -6.35 -2.16 9.98
CA ARG A 141 -5.85 -3.38 10.64
C ARG A 141 -5.56 -4.50 9.64
N CYS A 142 -4.92 -4.18 8.53
CA CYS A 142 -4.46 -5.18 7.56
C CYS A 142 -2.94 -5.37 7.67
N ASN A 143 -2.47 -6.59 7.45
CA ASN A 143 -1.05 -6.90 7.30
C ASN A 143 -0.78 -7.19 5.82
N ILE A 144 -0.12 -6.26 5.13
CA ILE A 144 0.16 -6.36 3.70
C ILE A 144 1.66 -6.55 3.53
N LYS A 145 2.07 -7.68 2.96
CA LYS A 145 3.50 -8.01 2.85
C LYS A 145 3.90 -8.65 1.54
N ASN A 146 5.17 -8.49 1.18
CA ASN A 146 5.83 -9.20 0.08
C ASN A 146 5.31 -8.83 -1.33
N PHE A 147 4.88 -7.58 -1.53
CA PHE A 147 4.45 -7.06 -2.83
C PHE A 147 5.55 -6.18 -3.42
N GLY A 148 6.14 -6.63 -4.54
CA GLY A 148 7.35 -6.03 -5.10
C GLY A 148 7.18 -4.56 -5.47
N ARG A 149 6.06 -4.20 -6.11
CA ARG A 149 5.79 -2.83 -6.58
C ARG A 149 5.27 -1.94 -5.46
N SER A 150 4.16 -2.34 -4.85
CA SER A 150 3.57 -1.58 -3.75
C SER A 150 2.69 -2.43 -2.84
N GLY A 151 2.64 -2.12 -1.55
CA GLY A 151 1.60 -2.65 -0.66
C GLY A 151 0.21 -2.14 -1.06
N ILE A 152 0.05 -0.83 -1.18
CA ILE A 152 -1.20 -0.17 -1.56
C ILE A 152 -0.92 0.92 -2.61
N GLU A 153 -1.71 1.00 -3.68
CA GLU A 153 -1.67 2.11 -4.63
C GLU A 153 -3.03 2.81 -4.73
N PHE A 154 -2.99 4.15 -4.70
CA PHE A 154 -4.14 5.02 -4.98
C PHE A 154 -3.89 5.79 -6.27
N PHE A 155 -4.82 5.69 -7.21
CA PHE A 155 -4.85 6.49 -8.44
C PHE A 155 -6.17 7.23 -8.51
N TYR A 156 -6.16 8.57 -8.51
CA TYR A 156 -7.38 9.39 -8.52
C TYR A 156 -8.41 8.95 -7.48
N SER A 157 -7.94 8.62 -6.27
CA SER A 157 -8.77 8.00 -5.24
C SER A 157 -8.64 8.71 -3.90
N ASN A 158 -9.67 8.57 -3.06
CA ASN A 158 -9.67 9.13 -1.70
C ASN A 158 -9.68 8.00 -0.67
N GLY A 159 -8.76 8.05 0.30
CA GLY A 159 -8.60 6.93 1.21
C GLY A 159 -7.97 7.21 2.57
N LEU A 160 -8.24 6.29 3.49
CA LEU A 160 -7.63 6.20 4.81
C LEU A 160 -6.99 4.83 4.98
N VAL A 161 -5.69 4.82 5.28
CA VAL A 161 -4.96 3.63 5.75
C VAL A 161 -4.68 3.81 7.24
N ASN A 162 -5.20 2.92 8.07
CA ASN A 162 -5.12 3.05 9.51
C ASN A 162 -4.75 1.72 10.18
N GLN A 163 -3.93 1.80 11.25
CA GLN A 163 -3.59 0.64 12.09
C GLN A 163 -3.08 -0.57 11.31
N SER A 164 -2.46 -0.36 10.15
CA SER A 164 -2.04 -1.44 9.26
C SER A 164 -0.54 -1.66 9.34
N ILE A 165 -0.11 -2.88 9.04
CA ILE A 165 1.30 -3.24 8.90
C ILE A 165 1.58 -3.44 7.42
N ILE A 166 2.50 -2.68 6.87
CA ILE A 166 2.92 -2.82 5.47
C ILE A 166 4.41 -3.13 5.46
N SER A 167 4.81 -4.23 4.83
CA SER A 167 6.20 -4.67 4.91
C SER A 167 6.74 -5.36 3.66
N PHE A 168 8.05 -5.30 3.47
CA PHE A 168 8.75 -6.04 2.40
C PHE A 168 8.20 -5.72 1.00
N SER A 169 8.04 -4.43 0.71
CA SER A 169 7.83 -3.95 -0.65
C SER A 169 9.16 -3.49 -1.22
N LEU A 170 9.87 -4.42 -1.87
CA LEU A 170 11.24 -4.26 -2.33
C LEU A 170 11.33 -4.79 -3.76
N MET A 171 11.35 -3.92 -4.77
CA MET A 171 11.59 -4.33 -6.15
C MET A 171 13.08 -4.21 -6.45
N LYS A 172 13.68 -5.25 -7.04
CA LYS A 172 15.05 -5.19 -7.56
C LYS A 172 15.05 -4.32 -8.82
N ASP A 173 16.00 -3.39 -8.95
CA ASP A 173 16.32 -2.78 -10.24
C ASP A 173 16.86 -3.88 -11.16
N THR A 174 16.06 -4.34 -12.12
CA THR A 174 16.43 -5.38 -13.06
C THR A 174 17.15 -4.82 -14.29
N SER A 175 17.82 -3.66 -14.20
CA SER A 175 18.58 -3.07 -15.31
C SER A 175 19.66 -3.98 -15.94
N GLY A 176 19.97 -5.15 -15.32
CA GLY A 176 20.78 -6.22 -15.91
C GLY A 176 20.03 -7.28 -16.75
N TRP A 177 18.68 -7.33 -16.73
CA TRP A 177 17.86 -8.24 -17.53
C TRP A 177 17.50 -7.52 -18.83
N LYS A 178 18.39 -7.61 -19.82
CA LYS A 178 18.33 -6.86 -21.07
C LYS A 178 17.17 -7.23 -22.03
N ASN A 179 16.33 -8.20 -21.69
CA ASN A 179 15.25 -8.63 -22.58
C ASN A 179 13.90 -8.55 -21.84
N ASP A 180 13.03 -7.67 -22.33
CA ASP A 180 11.56 -7.69 -22.20
C ASP A 180 10.80 -6.88 -21.14
N LEU A 181 11.41 -6.06 -20.28
CA LEU A 181 10.64 -5.05 -19.52
C LEU A 181 11.37 -3.70 -19.46
N GLY A 182 10.94 -2.77 -20.31
CA GLY A 182 11.43 -1.40 -20.34
C GLY A 182 11.33 -0.69 -18.97
N THR A 183 12.47 -0.16 -18.53
CA THR A 183 12.65 1.13 -17.81
C THR A 183 12.01 1.40 -16.44
N ARG A 184 11.36 0.46 -15.75
CA ARG A 184 10.83 0.77 -14.39
C ARG A 184 11.87 0.53 -13.29
N LYS A 185 12.82 1.46 -13.18
CA LYS A 185 13.80 1.53 -12.09
C LYS A 185 13.09 1.89 -10.77
N ASN A 186 13.37 1.14 -9.71
CA ASN A 186 13.13 1.50 -8.31
C ASN A 186 11.66 1.72 -7.89
N MET A 187 10.84 0.66 -7.91
CA MET A 187 9.58 0.60 -7.16
C MET A 187 9.77 -0.21 -5.87
N GLY A 188 8.77 -0.23 -4.99
CA GLY A 188 8.88 -0.82 -3.66
C GLY A 188 8.23 0.07 -2.59
N TYR A 189 7.03 0.55 -2.90
CA TYR A 189 6.32 1.49 -2.03
C TYR A 189 5.54 0.73 -0.97
N GLY A 190 5.52 1.17 0.28
CA GLY A 190 4.52 0.72 1.24
C GLY A 190 3.15 1.21 0.77
N VAL A 191 3.04 2.54 0.61
CA VAL A 191 1.87 3.21 0.03
C VAL A 191 2.32 4.13 -1.11
N ASN A 192 1.65 4.03 -2.27
CA ASN A 192 1.85 4.92 -3.40
C ASN A 192 0.60 5.80 -3.57
N VAL A 193 0.78 7.12 -3.58
CA VAL A 193 -0.30 8.10 -3.71
C VAL A 193 -0.14 8.85 -5.04
N ASN A 194 -0.98 8.54 -6.02
CA ASN A 194 -0.96 9.20 -7.32
C ASN A 194 -2.25 9.98 -7.56
N SER A 195 -2.11 11.30 -7.68
CA SER A 195 -3.22 12.24 -7.93
C SER A 195 -4.44 12.00 -7.03
N SER A 196 -4.20 11.80 -5.74
CA SER A 196 -5.15 11.21 -4.78
C SER A 196 -5.16 11.94 -3.44
N GLN A 197 -6.24 11.80 -2.66
CA GLN A 197 -6.32 12.34 -1.29
C GLN A 197 -6.24 11.21 -0.25
N VAL A 198 -5.11 11.08 0.44
CA VAL A 198 -4.85 9.90 1.29
C VAL A 198 -4.35 10.28 2.67
N LYS A 199 -4.97 9.72 3.71
CA LYS A 199 -4.43 9.76 5.07
C LYS A 199 -3.86 8.40 5.45
N VAL A 200 -2.63 8.37 5.96
CA VAL A 200 -2.02 7.17 6.55
C VAL A 200 -1.68 7.47 8.00
N SER A 201 -2.24 6.69 8.92
CA SER A 201 -2.00 6.90 10.35
C SER A 201 -1.92 5.64 11.19
N ARG A 202 -1.25 5.74 12.34
CA ARG A 202 -1.15 4.67 13.36
C ARG A 202 -0.67 3.34 12.78
N SER A 203 0.10 3.38 11.70
CA SER A 203 0.53 2.21 10.95
C SER A 203 2.03 1.95 11.17
N LEU A 204 2.42 0.68 11.02
CA LEU A 204 3.82 0.27 10.92
C LEU A 204 4.13 0.06 9.45
N ILE A 205 5.13 0.76 8.92
CA ILE A 205 5.63 0.55 7.57
C ILE A 205 7.10 0.23 7.65
N GLU A 206 7.50 -0.94 7.18
CA GLU A 206 8.88 -1.39 7.34
C GLU A 206 9.47 -2.15 6.18
N LYS A 207 10.78 -2.04 5.99
CA LYS A 207 11.51 -2.80 4.97
C LYS A 207 10.91 -2.62 3.57
N CYS A 208 10.54 -1.38 3.25
CA CYS A 208 10.11 -0.96 1.92
C CYS A 208 11.19 -0.09 1.28
N SER A 209 11.24 -0.02 -0.04
CA SER A 209 12.10 0.97 -0.71
C SER A 209 11.68 2.39 -0.34
N HIS A 210 10.37 2.65 -0.28
CA HIS A 210 9.82 3.84 0.39
C HIS A 210 8.62 3.41 1.24
N ALA A 211 8.48 3.97 2.45
CA ALA A 211 7.29 3.78 3.26
C ALA A 211 6.05 4.37 2.59
N ILE A 212 6.20 5.60 2.09
CA ILE A 212 5.19 6.27 1.27
C ILE A 212 5.86 7.11 0.19
N ALA A 213 5.30 7.07 -1.02
CA ALA A 213 5.71 7.93 -2.12
C ALA A 213 4.48 8.59 -2.76
N SER A 214 4.67 9.79 -3.29
CA SER A 214 3.59 10.58 -3.90
C SER A 214 4.00 11.26 -5.20
N SER A 215 3.09 11.31 -6.17
CA SER A 215 3.31 11.91 -7.49
C SER A 215 2.00 12.33 -8.17
N GLY A 216 2.07 13.21 -9.16
CA GLY A 216 0.92 13.63 -9.97
C GLY A 216 0.23 14.90 -9.45
N ILE A 217 -0.95 15.18 -10.01
CA ILE A 217 -1.68 16.46 -9.79
C ILE A 217 -2.78 16.31 -8.73
N ASN A 218 -3.10 17.40 -8.02
CA ASN A 218 -4.13 17.41 -6.96
C ASN A 218 -3.89 16.33 -5.88
N VAL A 219 -2.61 16.10 -5.54
CA VAL A 219 -2.25 15.15 -4.49
C VAL A 219 -2.41 15.82 -3.13
N HIS A 220 -3.17 15.21 -2.23
CA HIS A 220 -3.26 15.69 -0.84
C HIS A 220 -3.01 14.52 0.10
N TYR A 221 -1.86 14.44 0.77
CA TYR A 221 -1.65 13.35 1.72
C TYR A 221 -1.22 13.78 3.12
N ASN A 222 -1.82 13.11 4.11
CA ASN A 222 -1.54 13.26 5.52
C ASN A 222 -0.86 11.99 6.02
N PHE A 223 0.42 12.07 6.38
CA PHE A 223 1.19 10.93 6.89
C PHE A 223 1.52 11.16 8.37
N THR A 224 0.70 10.62 9.27
CA THR A 224 0.72 11.02 10.69
C THR A 224 0.73 9.89 11.70
N THR A 225 1.53 10.00 12.76
CA THR A 225 1.53 9.02 13.86
C THR A 225 1.84 7.60 13.39
N ASN A 226 2.86 7.43 12.54
CA ASN A 226 3.31 6.12 12.06
C ASN A 226 4.67 5.74 12.64
N LEU A 227 4.94 4.44 12.69
CA LEU A 227 6.29 3.90 12.86
C LEU A 227 6.82 3.49 11.50
N VAL A 228 7.90 4.14 11.06
CA VAL A 228 8.61 3.85 9.83
C VAL A 228 9.96 3.25 10.17
N ARG A 229 10.20 2.00 9.76
CA ARG A 229 11.41 1.26 10.18
C ARG A 229 12.12 0.65 8.98
N GLN A 230 13.42 0.89 8.85
CA GLN A 230 14.24 0.24 7.81
C GLN A 230 13.66 0.45 6.41
N CYS A 231 13.14 1.65 6.13
CA CYS A 231 12.71 2.04 4.78
C CYS A 231 13.80 2.86 4.09
N GLY A 232 13.78 2.93 2.76
CA GLY A 232 14.93 3.42 2.00
C GLY A 232 15.95 2.31 1.73
N LEU A 233 15.48 1.06 1.59
CA LEU A 233 16.33 -0.09 1.26
C LEU A 233 16.37 -0.32 -0.25
N ASN A 234 17.57 -0.60 -0.76
CA ASN A 234 17.74 -1.24 -2.06
C ASN A 234 18.32 -2.65 -1.89
N LEU A 235 17.95 -3.50 -2.83
CA LEU A 235 18.48 -4.85 -2.93
C LEU A 235 19.75 -4.82 -3.78
N LEU A 236 20.87 -5.23 -3.19
CA LEU A 236 22.14 -5.37 -3.89
C LEU A 236 22.10 -6.56 -4.85
N PRO A 237 22.99 -6.59 -5.87
CA PRO A 237 23.05 -7.66 -6.86
C PRO A 237 23.10 -9.09 -6.27
N PHE A 238 23.70 -9.26 -5.08
CA PHE A 238 23.90 -10.53 -4.38
C PHE A 238 22.84 -10.84 -3.31
N GLY A 239 21.80 -10.01 -3.18
CA GLY A 239 20.68 -10.26 -2.26
C GLY A 239 20.81 -9.59 -0.90
N ASP A 240 21.93 -8.92 -0.62
CA ASP A 240 22.07 -8.09 0.58
C ASP A 240 21.22 -6.82 0.50
N LEU A 241 20.76 -6.33 1.64
CA LEU A 241 19.98 -5.10 1.75
C LEU A 241 20.88 -3.97 2.22
N GLU A 242 20.91 -2.86 1.49
CA GLU A 242 21.62 -1.65 1.87
C GLU A 242 20.65 -0.47 2.01
N LEU A 243 20.88 0.36 3.03
CA LEU A 243 20.19 1.63 3.21
C LEU A 243 20.78 2.67 2.27
N ASN A 244 20.13 2.92 1.14
CA ASN A 244 20.59 3.96 0.19
C ASN A 244 19.45 4.86 -0.34
N GLY A 245 18.21 4.62 0.07
CA GLY A 245 17.04 5.39 -0.33
C GLY A 245 16.46 6.25 0.78
N HIS A 246 15.29 6.81 0.50
CA HIS A 246 14.56 7.71 1.39
C HIS A 246 13.25 7.07 1.82
N ALA A 247 12.89 7.21 3.08
CA ALA A 247 11.72 6.51 3.61
C ALA A 247 10.40 7.18 3.21
N ILE A 248 10.35 8.50 3.14
CA ILE A 248 9.17 9.26 2.70
C ILE A 248 9.56 10.11 1.50
N ASP A 249 8.75 10.06 0.44
CA ASP A 249 9.06 10.71 -0.83
C ASP A 249 7.90 11.55 -1.39
N THR A 250 8.18 12.81 -1.70
CA THR A 250 7.38 13.57 -2.66
C THR A 250 8.17 13.68 -3.95
N HIS A 251 7.66 13.08 -5.02
CA HIS A 251 8.32 13.16 -6.32
C HIS A 251 8.28 14.58 -6.86
N ALA A 252 9.22 14.92 -7.75
CA ALA A 252 9.33 16.26 -8.33
C ALA A 252 8.04 16.72 -9.07
N ASN A 253 7.24 15.77 -9.57
CA ASN A 253 5.95 16.03 -10.21
C ASN A 253 4.75 15.97 -9.24
N HIS A 254 4.96 15.94 -7.92
CA HIS A 254 3.89 16.12 -6.95
C HIS A 254 3.39 17.56 -7.03
N GLU A 255 2.13 17.74 -7.40
CA GLU A 255 1.41 19.01 -7.34
C GLU A 255 0.23 18.88 -6.39
N GLY A 256 0.30 19.60 -5.26
CA GLY A 256 -0.71 19.53 -4.21
C GLY A 256 -0.09 19.77 -2.84
N THR A 257 -0.69 19.19 -1.80
CA THR A 257 -0.28 19.40 -0.41
C THR A 257 0.13 18.14 0.33
N PHE A 258 1.10 18.26 1.23
CA PHE A 258 1.44 17.22 2.19
C PHE A 258 1.43 17.73 3.64
N HIS A 259 1.21 16.82 4.57
CA HIS A 259 1.42 17.06 5.99
C HIS A 259 1.99 15.78 6.60
N ILE A 260 3.24 15.85 7.06
CA ILE A 260 4.00 14.72 7.59
C ILE A 260 4.29 15.01 9.06
N ALA A 261 3.58 14.35 9.97
CA ALA A 261 3.73 14.71 11.38
C ALA A 261 3.69 13.57 12.39
N ARG A 262 4.39 13.74 13.51
CA ARG A 262 4.35 12.79 14.64
C ARG A 262 4.76 11.37 14.26
N ASN A 263 5.65 11.19 13.29
CA ASN A 263 6.14 9.87 12.90
C ASN A 263 7.44 9.54 13.64
N LEU A 264 7.62 8.28 14.01
CA LEU A 264 8.92 7.75 14.43
C LEU A 264 9.58 7.09 13.22
N ILE A 265 10.69 7.65 12.75
CA ILE A 265 11.42 7.21 11.56
C ILE A 265 12.76 6.65 12.02
N TYR A 266 12.98 5.35 11.80
CA TYR A 266 14.09 4.60 12.37
C TYR A 266 14.89 3.84 11.30
N LYS A 267 16.22 3.96 11.34
CA LYS A 267 17.18 3.26 10.47
C LYS A 267 16.89 3.46 8.98
N THR A 268 17.05 4.70 8.52
CA THR A 268 16.84 5.08 7.11
C THR A 268 18.08 5.83 6.61
N ASN A 269 18.38 5.86 5.30
CA ASN A 269 19.43 6.76 4.83
C ASN A 269 18.91 8.21 4.90
N VAL A 270 17.86 8.53 4.13
CA VAL A 270 17.14 9.81 4.27
C VAL A 270 15.76 9.53 4.87
N GLY A 271 15.36 10.26 5.91
CA GLY A 271 14.04 10.10 6.53
C GLY A 271 12.91 10.58 5.60
N ILE A 272 12.94 11.87 5.26
CA ILE A 272 11.97 12.53 4.38
C ILE A 272 12.70 13.23 3.25
N TRP A 273 12.29 13.01 2.00
CA TRP A 273 12.75 13.79 0.85
C TRP A 273 11.59 14.51 0.18
N LEU A 274 11.67 15.84 0.18
CA LEU A 274 10.69 16.73 -0.39
C LEU A 274 11.17 17.30 -1.74
N ARG A 275 10.68 16.77 -2.86
CA ARG A 275 11.05 17.26 -4.22
C ARG A 275 9.91 18.02 -4.90
N GLY A 276 8.66 17.86 -4.44
CA GLY A 276 7.48 18.54 -4.99
C GLY A 276 6.40 18.75 -3.92
N GLY A 277 5.35 19.50 -4.28
CA GLY A 277 4.23 19.84 -3.39
C GLY A 277 4.56 20.87 -2.31
N ASN A 278 3.52 21.40 -1.67
CA ASN A 278 3.63 22.37 -0.57
C ASN A 278 3.09 21.75 0.72
N GLY A 279 3.64 22.08 1.89
CA GLY A 279 3.16 21.42 3.09
C GLY A 279 3.92 21.70 4.36
N SER A 280 3.69 20.86 5.36
CA SER A 280 4.40 20.93 6.64
C SER A 280 5.00 19.61 7.09
N VAL A 281 6.11 19.72 7.82
CA VAL A 281 6.82 18.62 8.47
C VAL A 281 6.99 18.96 9.96
N GLU A 282 6.29 18.23 10.82
CA GLU A 282 6.08 18.63 12.22
C GLU A 282 6.21 17.44 13.19
N ASP A 283 6.84 17.60 14.35
CA ASP A 283 6.85 16.60 15.43
C ASP A 283 7.41 15.21 15.03
N ASN A 284 8.24 15.09 14.00
CA ASN A 284 8.81 13.79 13.64
C ASN A 284 10.05 13.49 14.48
N TYR A 285 10.22 12.22 14.85
CA TYR A 285 11.35 11.71 15.60
C TYR A 285 12.21 10.84 14.70
N PHE A 286 13.46 11.23 14.48
CA PHE A 286 14.41 10.54 13.61
C PHE A 286 15.47 9.83 14.45
N ILE A 287 15.57 8.51 14.28
CA ILE A 287 16.57 7.67 14.95
C ILE A 287 17.36 6.90 13.89
N ASN A 288 18.68 6.96 13.96
CA ASN A 288 19.60 6.22 13.09
C ASN A 288 19.37 6.55 11.61
N CYS A 289 19.03 7.81 11.32
CA CYS A 289 18.84 8.33 9.97
C CYS A 289 20.10 9.07 9.52
N ASN A 290 20.68 8.87 8.33
CA ASN A 290 21.84 9.67 7.89
C ASN A 290 21.46 11.14 7.67
N GLU A 291 20.31 11.38 7.05
CA GLU A 291 19.67 12.70 6.93
C GLU A 291 18.22 12.56 7.40
N GLY A 292 17.73 13.48 8.25
CA GLY A 292 16.33 13.40 8.65
C GLY A 292 15.39 13.97 7.59
N VAL A 293 15.66 15.18 7.09
CA VAL A 293 14.86 15.79 6.01
C VAL A 293 15.76 16.39 4.93
N ARG A 294 15.43 16.15 3.66
CA ARG A 294 16.04 16.78 2.49
C ARG A 294 14.97 17.50 1.68
N VAL A 295 15.23 18.74 1.27
CA VAL A 295 14.34 19.55 0.43
C VAL A 295 15.04 19.91 -0.87
N GLY A 296 14.34 19.76 -1.99
CA GLY A 296 14.81 20.08 -3.34
C GLY A 296 15.06 18.84 -4.21
N PRO A 297 15.02 19.00 -5.55
CA PRO A 297 15.31 17.92 -6.50
C PRO A 297 16.79 17.53 -6.45
N THR A 298 17.14 16.39 -7.04
CA THR A 298 18.56 16.11 -7.38
C THR A 298 19.05 17.02 -8.51
N TYR A 299 20.37 17.14 -8.65
CA TYR A 299 20.99 17.93 -9.72
C TYR A 299 20.62 17.45 -11.13
N SER A 300 20.47 16.13 -11.32
CA SER A 300 20.05 15.56 -12.60
C SER A 300 18.59 15.86 -12.91
N GLU A 301 17.71 15.81 -11.91
CA GLU A 301 16.31 16.20 -12.03
C GLU A 301 16.16 17.70 -12.32
N TYR A 302 16.92 18.55 -11.60
CA TYR A 302 16.98 19.99 -11.84
C TYR A 302 17.37 20.31 -13.30
N ASN A 303 18.44 19.69 -13.82
CA ASN A 303 18.85 19.89 -15.21
C ASN A 303 17.82 19.42 -16.24
N ASN A 304 17.06 18.35 -15.94
CA ASN A 304 15.98 17.90 -16.82
C ASN A 304 14.79 18.88 -16.80
N LEU A 305 14.44 19.45 -15.64
CA LEU A 305 13.41 20.48 -15.54
C LEU A 305 13.78 21.75 -16.32
N LEU A 306 15.05 22.19 -16.20
CA LEU A 306 15.58 23.32 -16.98
C LEU A 306 15.49 23.07 -18.49
N LYS A 307 15.87 21.88 -18.96
CA LYS A 307 15.78 21.51 -20.39
C LYS A 307 14.35 21.49 -20.94
N LEU A 308 13.35 21.26 -20.08
CA LEU A 308 11.94 21.26 -20.45
C LEU A 308 11.31 22.68 -20.41
N GLY A 309 12.08 23.72 -20.10
CA GLY A 309 11.58 25.09 -19.98
C GLY A 309 10.56 25.26 -18.84
N GLN A 310 10.52 24.32 -17.89
CA GLN A 310 9.60 24.38 -16.76
C GLN A 310 10.28 25.16 -15.63
N PRO A 311 9.75 26.31 -15.19
CA PRO A 311 10.31 27.02 -14.06
C PRO A 311 10.28 26.10 -12.84
N SER A 312 11.35 26.11 -12.04
CA SER A 312 11.34 25.47 -10.73
C SER A 312 10.19 26.09 -9.92
N LYS A 313 9.10 25.34 -9.73
CA LYS A 313 7.97 25.80 -8.92
C LYS A 313 8.49 26.06 -7.52
N ARG A 314 8.21 27.26 -6.97
CA ARG A 314 8.57 27.57 -5.59
C ARG A 314 7.87 26.59 -4.66
N GLN A 315 8.67 25.84 -3.90
CA GLN A 315 8.19 24.95 -2.87
C GLN A 315 8.07 25.73 -1.56
N SER A 316 6.90 25.71 -0.94
CA SER A 316 6.67 26.25 0.40
C SER A 316 6.58 25.08 1.38
N VAL A 317 7.59 24.95 2.24
CA VAL A 317 7.65 23.93 3.29
C VAL A 317 7.77 24.60 4.64
N ASN A 318 6.81 24.34 5.52
CA ASN A 318 6.87 24.79 6.91
C ASN A 318 7.45 23.67 7.78
N PHE A 319 8.35 24.05 8.67
CA PHE A 319 8.95 23.15 9.66
C PHE A 319 8.57 23.62 11.07
N SER A 320 8.09 22.71 11.91
CA SER A 320 7.97 22.92 13.35
C SER A 320 8.51 21.70 14.10
N GLU A 321 9.11 21.94 15.28
CA GLU A 321 9.55 20.94 16.28
C GLU A 321 9.86 19.53 15.75
N ASN A 322 11.03 19.30 15.13
CA ASN A 322 11.49 17.95 14.75
C ASN A 322 12.67 17.53 15.61
N TYR A 323 12.70 16.24 16.00
CA TYR A 323 13.63 15.70 16.97
C TYR A 323 14.57 14.69 16.31
N PHE A 324 15.86 14.79 16.60
CA PHE A 324 16.91 13.96 16.00
C PHE A 324 17.72 13.31 17.12
N ASP A 325 17.77 12.00 17.13
CA ASP A 325 18.45 11.21 18.16
C ASP A 325 19.35 10.19 17.47
N ASP A 326 20.65 10.51 17.33
CA ASP A 326 21.77 9.55 17.28
C ASP A 326 23.14 10.22 17.05
N ILE A 327 24.10 9.90 17.94
CA ILE A 327 25.58 9.73 17.93
C ILE A 327 26.49 10.49 16.91
N PHE A 328 26.01 11.00 15.77
CA PHE A 328 26.80 11.74 14.78
C PHE A 328 26.26 13.18 14.63
N GLU A 329 27.08 14.17 14.96
CA GLU A 329 26.70 15.55 15.31
C GLU A 329 26.09 16.42 14.19
N ASP A 330 25.99 15.96 12.93
CA ASP A 330 25.69 16.81 11.77
C ASP A 330 24.32 16.59 11.09
N LYS A 331 23.40 15.86 11.73
CA LYS A 331 22.12 15.48 11.10
C LYS A 331 21.08 16.60 11.19
N LYS A 332 20.81 17.26 10.06
CA LYS A 332 19.92 18.44 9.94
C LYS A 332 18.95 18.32 8.77
N ILE A 333 18.06 19.31 8.67
CA ILE A 333 17.30 19.59 7.45
C ILE A 333 18.31 20.07 6.38
N THR A 334 18.47 19.30 5.30
CA THR A 334 19.31 19.65 4.16
C THR A 334 18.48 20.39 3.12
N LEU A 335 18.82 21.66 2.88
CA LEU A 335 18.24 22.45 1.80
C LEU A 335 19.17 22.36 0.57
N VAL A 336 18.67 21.80 -0.53
CA VAL A 336 19.41 21.72 -1.79
C VAL A 336 19.02 22.91 -2.67
N ASN A 337 19.88 23.95 -2.68
CA ASN A 337 19.74 25.09 -3.57
C ASN A 337 20.67 24.90 -4.78
N TYR A 338 20.12 25.05 -5.98
CA TYR A 338 20.90 25.26 -7.20
C TYR A 338 20.70 26.72 -7.59
N ASP A 339 21.78 27.52 -7.52
CA ASP A 339 21.74 28.92 -7.92
C ASP A 339 21.27 29.01 -9.39
N SER A 340 20.30 29.91 -9.62
CA SER A 340 19.60 30.12 -10.89
C SER A 340 20.46 30.82 -11.94
#